data_AF-A0A0U5IK32-F1
#
_entry.id   AF-A0A0U5IK32-F1
#
_cell.length_a   1.000
_cell.length_b   1.000
_cell.length_c   1.000
_cell.angle_alpha   90.00
_cell.angle_beta   90.00
_cell.angle_gamma   90.00
#
_symmetry.space_group_name_H-M   'P 1'
#
loop_
_entity.id
_entity.type
_entity.pdbx_description
1 polymer ?
#
loop_
_entity_poly.entity_id
_entity_poly.type
_entity_poly.pdbx_seq_one_letter_code
_entity_poly.pdbx_strand_id
1 'polypeptide(L)'
;MPEGQPIPAVGDEAKGSKVVEVLTWKDRRAKMEKVCFGCHAESVVTGHYKQFDDVVDLYNDKFAKPIAAMMDRLKEGGYITGAPFDEKIEWTWWEIWHHEGRRARHGASMSGPDYTWWHGMYEVAQHTYFKWIPELKEVVIKKDGNEEFAVALLEEYFKPIDGHDWYFNGMSKEQLEVVRKGFEARYGEGSLK
;
A
#
# COMPACT_ATOMS: atom_id res chain seq x y z
N MET A 1 1.78 17.09 -17.95
CA MET A 1 2.29 18.19 -17.13
C MET A 1 2.98 17.55 -15.94
N PRO A 2 4.15 18.03 -15.51
CA PRO A 2 4.71 17.66 -14.21
C PRO A 2 3.67 17.86 -13.11
N GLU A 3 3.72 17.02 -12.08
CA GLU A 3 2.85 17.10 -10.92
C GLU A 3 2.96 18.48 -10.25
N GLY A 4 1.83 19.08 -9.86
CA GLY A 4 1.79 20.42 -9.23
C GLY A 4 1.69 21.62 -10.17
N GLN A 5 1.77 21.46 -11.49
CA GLN A 5 1.50 22.56 -12.43
C GLN A 5 -0.01 22.78 -12.64
N PRO A 6 -0.47 24.03 -12.87
CA PRO A 6 -1.87 24.31 -13.14
C PRO A 6 -2.34 23.55 -14.38
N ILE A 7 -3.53 22.96 -14.30
CA ILE A 7 -4.14 22.25 -15.41
C ILE A 7 -4.50 23.30 -16.48
N PRO A 8 -4.06 23.13 -17.75
CA PRO A 8 -4.38 24.08 -18.80
C PRO A 8 -5.89 24.13 -19.04
N ALA A 9 -6.42 25.31 -19.37
CA ALA A 9 -7.80 25.49 -19.74
C ALA A 9 -8.08 24.99 -21.16
N VAL A 10 -9.37 24.74 -21.47
CA VAL A 10 -9.79 24.47 -22.84
C VAL A 10 -9.44 25.68 -23.71
N GLY A 11 -8.69 25.45 -24.77
CA GLY A 11 -8.19 26.48 -25.67
C GLY A 11 -6.70 26.82 -25.48
N ASP A 12 -6.10 26.45 -24.35
CA ASP A 12 -4.67 26.66 -24.11
C ASP A 12 -3.81 25.76 -25.01
N GLU A 13 -2.55 26.15 -25.22
CA GLU A 13 -1.55 25.27 -25.84
C GLU A 13 -0.85 24.42 -24.78
N ALA A 14 -0.85 23.10 -24.98
CA ALA A 14 -0.13 22.15 -24.16
C ALA A 14 0.60 21.14 -25.04
N LYS A 15 1.92 21.00 -24.85
CA LYS A 15 2.79 20.09 -25.62
C LYS A 15 2.67 20.27 -27.15
N GLY A 16 2.52 21.51 -27.63
CA GLY A 16 2.41 21.84 -29.05
C GLY A 16 1.04 21.55 -29.68
N SER A 17 0.02 21.28 -28.86
CA SER A 17 -1.36 21.03 -29.29
C SER A 17 -2.34 21.88 -28.51
N LYS A 18 -3.47 22.24 -29.13
CA LYS A 18 -4.56 22.96 -28.47
C LYS A 18 -5.37 22.02 -27.58
N VAL A 19 -5.61 22.42 -26.34
CA VAL A 19 -6.42 21.65 -25.38
C VAL A 19 -7.89 21.72 -25.76
N VAL A 20 -8.50 20.57 -26.02
CA VAL A 20 -9.90 20.44 -26.44
C VAL A 20 -10.84 20.01 -25.31
N GLU A 21 -10.31 19.29 -24.32
CA GLU A 21 -11.08 18.78 -23.18
C GLU A 21 -10.11 18.61 -21.99
N VAL A 22 -10.58 18.94 -20.79
CA VAL A 22 -9.88 18.69 -19.52
C VAL A 22 -10.74 17.73 -18.71
N LEU A 23 -10.19 16.54 -18.43
CA LEU A 23 -10.89 15.50 -17.68
C LEU A 23 -10.27 15.28 -16.31
N THR A 24 -11.09 15.36 -15.27
CA THR A 24 -10.72 14.93 -13.92
C THR A 24 -10.69 13.40 -13.83
N TRP A 25 -10.11 12.86 -12.76
CA TRP A 25 -10.17 11.41 -12.51
C TRP A 25 -11.62 10.94 -12.27
N LYS A 26 -12.48 11.80 -11.70
CA LYS A 26 -13.91 11.50 -11.50
C LYS A 26 -14.63 11.37 -12.84
N ASP A 27 -14.34 12.25 -13.79
CA ASP A 27 -14.93 12.17 -15.14
C ASP A 27 -14.48 10.89 -15.86
N ARG A 28 -13.20 10.52 -15.72
CA ARG A 28 -12.67 9.28 -16.30
C ARG A 28 -13.29 8.04 -15.67
N ARG A 29 -13.46 8.04 -14.35
CA ARG A 29 -14.15 6.96 -13.63
C ARG A 29 -15.60 6.82 -14.06
N ALA A 30 -16.34 7.93 -14.13
CA ALA A 30 -17.71 7.93 -14.63
C ALA A 30 -17.81 7.44 -16.09
N LYS A 31 -16.84 7.80 -16.95
CA LYS A 31 -16.75 7.27 -18.32
C LYS A 31 -16.51 5.74 -18.32
N MET A 32 -15.69 5.22 -17.41
CA MET A 32 -15.44 3.77 -17.31
C MET A 32 -16.63 3.01 -16.71
N GLU A 33 -17.25 3.53 -15.64
CA GLU A 33 -18.46 2.97 -15.04
C GLU A 33 -19.59 2.81 -16.07
N LYS A 34 -19.77 3.78 -16.99
CA LYS A 34 -20.72 3.68 -18.10
C LYS A 34 -20.53 2.45 -18.97
N VAL A 35 -19.29 2.00 -19.18
CA VAL A 35 -19.01 0.75 -19.92
C VAL A 35 -19.50 -0.45 -19.11
N CYS A 36 -19.23 -0.46 -17.80
CA CYS A 36 -19.65 -1.53 -16.89
C CYS A 36 -21.18 -1.65 -16.81
N PHE A 37 -21.88 -0.51 -16.77
CA PHE A 37 -23.35 -0.43 -16.78
C PHE A 37 -23.99 -0.98 -18.06
N GLY A 38 -23.21 -1.19 -19.13
CA GLY A 38 -23.69 -1.90 -20.32
C GLY A 38 -24.07 -3.36 -20.04
N CYS A 39 -23.49 -3.99 -19.01
CA CYS A 39 -23.69 -5.40 -18.70
C CYS A 39 -24.01 -5.70 -17.22
N HIS A 40 -23.64 -4.82 -16.29
CA HIS A 40 -23.74 -5.07 -14.85
C HIS A 40 -24.71 -4.12 -14.15
N ALA A 41 -25.36 -4.63 -13.10
CA ALA A 41 -26.22 -3.83 -12.22
C ALA A 41 -25.40 -2.85 -11.38
N GLU A 42 -26.04 -1.77 -10.92
CA GLU A 42 -25.41 -0.70 -10.14
C GLU A 42 -24.72 -1.19 -8.87
N SER A 43 -25.33 -2.13 -8.15
CA SER A 43 -24.74 -2.71 -6.94
C SER A 43 -23.40 -3.39 -7.21
N VAL A 44 -23.23 -4.01 -8.38
CA VAL A 44 -21.98 -4.67 -8.78
C VAL A 44 -20.92 -3.63 -9.13
N VAL A 45 -21.27 -2.61 -9.92
CA VAL A 45 -20.34 -1.57 -10.35
C VAL A 45 -19.83 -0.76 -9.16
N THR A 46 -20.75 -0.27 -8.32
CA THR A 46 -20.42 0.51 -7.11
C THR A 46 -19.63 -0.32 -6.10
N GLY A 47 -20.01 -1.59 -5.89
CA GLY A 47 -19.29 -2.50 -5.01
C GLY A 47 -17.87 -2.80 -5.49
N HIS A 48 -17.67 -3.08 -6.79
CA HIS A 48 -16.35 -3.29 -7.39
C HIS A 48 -15.44 -2.09 -7.16
N TYR A 49 -15.95 -0.89 -7.45
CA TYR A 49 -15.19 0.34 -7.36
C TYR A 49 -14.86 0.73 -5.92
N LYS A 50 -15.78 0.49 -4.98
CA LYS A 50 -15.48 0.60 -3.54
C LYS A 50 -14.38 -0.37 -3.13
N GLN A 51 -14.48 -1.64 -3.52
CA GLN A 51 -13.46 -2.65 -3.18
C GLN A 51 -12.09 -2.28 -3.78
N PHE A 52 -12.06 -1.80 -5.01
CA PHE A 52 -10.83 -1.36 -5.65
C PHE A 52 -10.18 -0.20 -4.89
N ASP A 53 -10.94 0.84 -4.55
CA ASP A 53 -10.44 1.98 -3.79
C ASP A 53 -9.93 1.53 -2.41
N ASP A 54 -10.70 0.71 -1.68
CA ASP A 54 -10.31 0.21 -0.37
C ASP A 54 -8.98 -0.58 -0.42
N VAL A 55 -8.71 -1.35 -1.48
CA VAL A 55 -7.42 -2.05 -1.66
C VAL A 55 -6.29 -1.08 -1.97
N VAL A 56 -6.53 -0.07 -2.82
CA VAL A 56 -5.54 0.95 -3.14
C VAL A 56 -5.15 1.73 -1.88
N ASP A 57 -6.13 2.15 -1.09
CA ASP A 57 -5.93 2.89 0.15
C ASP A 57 -5.23 2.01 1.20
N LEU A 58 -5.66 0.75 1.36
CA LEU A 58 -4.99 -0.21 2.24
C LEU A 58 -3.51 -0.36 1.90
N TYR A 59 -3.17 -0.58 0.62
CA TYR A 59 -1.79 -0.70 0.18
C TYR A 59 -0.99 0.59 0.43
N ASN A 60 -1.56 1.74 0.02
CA ASN A 60 -0.88 3.03 0.09
C ASN A 60 -0.62 3.47 1.53
N ASP A 61 -1.65 3.42 2.37
CA ASP A 61 -1.63 4.03 3.69
C ASP A 61 -0.96 3.11 4.71
N LYS A 62 -1.16 1.79 4.59
CA LYS A 62 -0.52 0.83 5.49
C LYS A 62 0.95 0.61 5.14
N PHE A 63 1.30 0.46 3.86
CA PHE A 63 2.64 0.02 3.47
C PHE A 63 3.43 1.08 2.72
N ALA A 64 2.88 1.62 1.62
CA ALA A 64 3.70 2.35 0.67
C ALA A 64 4.19 3.71 1.19
N LYS A 65 3.28 4.56 1.69
CA LYS A 65 3.64 5.89 2.20
C LYS A 65 4.56 5.82 3.41
N PRO A 66 4.30 4.96 4.43
CA PRO A 66 5.17 4.89 5.60
C PRO A 66 6.58 4.35 5.26
N ILE A 67 6.68 3.33 4.39
CA ILE A 67 7.99 2.82 3.94
C ILE A 67 8.73 3.88 3.12
N ALA A 68 8.06 4.57 2.19
CA ALA A 68 8.67 5.63 1.41
C ALA A 68 9.26 6.73 2.30
N ALA A 69 8.49 7.18 3.31
CA ALA A 69 8.96 8.17 4.26
C ALA A 69 10.19 7.66 5.04
N MET A 70 10.18 6.41 5.53
CA MET A 70 11.36 5.85 6.20
C MET A 70 12.58 5.73 5.27
N MET A 71 12.39 5.37 4.00
CA MET A 71 13.48 5.34 3.00
C MET A 71 14.07 6.74 2.78
N ASP A 72 13.24 7.80 2.74
CA ASP A 72 13.70 9.18 2.67
C ASP A 72 14.52 9.56 3.92
N ARG A 73 14.07 9.17 5.12
CA ARG A 73 14.81 9.40 6.38
C ARG A 73 16.15 8.68 6.42
N LEU A 74 16.22 7.44 5.91
CA LEU A 74 17.49 6.72 5.78
C LEU A 74 18.45 7.45 4.86
N LYS A 75 17.96 7.98 3.74
CA LYS A 75 18.77 8.72 2.77
C LYS A 75 19.25 10.07 3.33
N GLU A 76 18.37 10.83 3.97
CA GLU A 76 18.70 12.09 4.66
C GLU A 76 19.72 11.88 5.78
N GLY A 77 19.55 10.81 6.56
CA GLY A 77 20.47 10.41 7.61
C GLY A 77 21.76 9.79 7.08
N GLY A 78 21.89 9.57 5.77
CA GLY A 78 23.02 8.94 5.10
C GLY A 78 23.25 7.48 5.50
N TYR A 79 22.21 6.78 5.97
CA TYR A 79 22.22 5.34 6.28
C TYR A 79 22.24 4.48 5.02
N ILE A 80 21.68 5.01 3.94
CA ILE A 80 21.79 4.51 2.57
C ILE A 80 22.41 5.60 1.69
N THR A 81 23.02 5.21 0.57
CA THR A 81 23.69 6.17 -0.30
C THR A 81 22.71 6.97 -1.17
N GLY A 82 23.25 7.89 -1.96
CA GLY A 82 22.50 8.59 -2.99
C GLY A 82 22.31 7.78 -4.27
N ALA A 83 23.13 6.73 -4.48
CA ALA A 83 23.07 5.90 -5.66
C ALA A 83 21.82 5.02 -5.59
N PRO A 84 21.05 4.87 -6.68
CA PRO A 84 19.88 4.02 -6.65
C PRO A 84 20.26 2.55 -6.81
N PHE A 85 19.63 1.68 -6.02
CA PHE A 85 19.73 0.22 -6.08
C PHE A 85 21.12 -0.35 -5.73
N ASP A 86 21.92 0.37 -4.94
CA ASP A 86 23.20 -0.13 -4.45
C ASP A 86 23.11 -0.77 -3.06
N GLU A 87 21.98 -0.60 -2.36
CA GLU A 87 21.65 -1.36 -1.16
C GLU A 87 20.48 -2.34 -1.32
N LYS A 88 20.57 -3.48 -0.63
CA LYS A 88 19.56 -4.54 -0.65
C LYS A 88 18.17 -4.05 -0.23
N ILE A 89 18.10 -3.14 0.75
CA ILE A 89 16.83 -2.58 1.24
C ILE A 89 16.07 -1.83 0.15
N GLU A 90 16.77 -1.21 -0.80
CA GLU A 90 16.17 -0.51 -1.94
C GLU A 90 15.54 -1.48 -2.93
N TRP A 91 16.17 -2.65 -3.13
CA TRP A 91 15.60 -3.73 -3.94
C TRP A 91 14.35 -4.33 -3.30
N THR A 92 14.38 -4.59 -2.00
CA THR A 92 13.19 -5.06 -1.27
C THR A 92 12.07 -4.04 -1.32
N TRP A 93 12.39 -2.75 -1.15
CA TRP A 93 11.41 -1.68 -1.31
C TRP A 93 10.82 -1.67 -2.73
N TRP A 94 11.65 -1.81 -3.75
CA TRP A 94 11.21 -1.91 -5.14
C TRP A 94 10.26 -3.07 -5.40
N GLU A 95 10.53 -4.26 -4.86
CA GLU A 95 9.60 -5.40 -4.95
C GLU A 95 8.24 -5.07 -4.30
N ILE A 96 8.26 -4.44 -3.12
CA ILE A 96 7.04 -4.05 -2.39
C ILE A 96 6.18 -3.09 -3.21
N TRP A 97 6.76 -2.06 -3.85
CA TRP A 97 5.96 -1.06 -4.56
C TRP A 97 5.77 -1.29 -6.05
N HIS A 98 6.81 -1.70 -6.76
CA HIS A 98 6.80 -1.83 -8.22
C HIS A 98 6.22 -3.17 -8.64
N HIS A 99 6.59 -4.24 -7.95
CA HIS A 99 6.22 -5.58 -8.36
C HIS A 99 4.91 -6.01 -7.72
N GLU A 100 4.85 -6.05 -6.39
CA GLU A 100 3.73 -6.64 -5.63
C GLU A 100 2.61 -5.63 -5.40
N GLY A 101 2.94 -4.42 -4.95
CA GLY A 101 1.97 -3.34 -4.77
C GLY A 101 1.28 -2.94 -6.08
N ARG A 102 2.00 -3.01 -7.21
CA ARG A 102 1.39 -2.84 -8.54
C ARG A 102 0.49 -4.02 -8.90
N ARG A 103 0.94 -5.26 -8.68
CA ARG A 103 0.14 -6.47 -8.97
C ARG A 103 -1.15 -6.49 -8.14
N ALA A 104 -1.08 -6.15 -6.86
CA ALA A 104 -2.24 -6.07 -5.97
C ALA A 104 -3.31 -5.10 -6.50
N ARG A 105 -2.89 -3.86 -6.82
CA ARG A 105 -3.80 -2.81 -7.32
C ARG A 105 -4.34 -3.14 -8.72
N HIS A 106 -3.52 -3.73 -9.57
CA HIS A 106 -3.96 -4.15 -10.90
C HIS A 106 -4.96 -5.31 -10.82
N GLY A 107 -4.69 -6.32 -9.99
CA GLY A 107 -5.61 -7.41 -9.70
C GLY A 107 -6.96 -6.88 -9.20
N ALA A 108 -6.96 -5.92 -8.27
CA ALA A 108 -8.18 -5.32 -7.77
C ALA A 108 -8.96 -4.58 -8.87
N SER A 109 -8.27 -3.82 -9.73
CA SER A 109 -8.90 -3.09 -10.83
C SER A 109 -9.50 -3.97 -11.92
N MET A 110 -9.02 -5.21 -12.06
CA MET A 110 -9.39 -6.14 -13.13
C MET A 110 -10.12 -7.39 -12.63
N SER A 111 -10.65 -7.37 -11.40
CA SER A 111 -11.38 -8.49 -10.79
C SER A 111 -10.57 -9.80 -10.73
N GLY A 112 -9.27 -9.70 -10.49
CA GLY A 112 -8.34 -10.83 -10.32
C GLY A 112 -7.99 -11.08 -8.85
N PRO A 113 -8.82 -11.81 -8.07
CA PRO A 113 -8.66 -11.92 -6.61
C PRO A 113 -7.34 -12.57 -6.19
N ASP A 114 -6.84 -13.53 -6.96
CA ASP A 114 -5.58 -14.22 -6.70
C ASP A 114 -4.37 -13.28 -6.85
N TYR A 115 -4.40 -12.42 -7.87
CA TYR A 115 -3.40 -11.37 -8.09
C TYR A 115 -3.51 -10.22 -7.09
N THR A 116 -4.72 -9.90 -6.64
CA THR A 116 -4.92 -8.93 -5.56
C THR A 116 -4.30 -9.43 -4.26
N TRP A 117 -4.52 -10.70 -3.93
CA TRP A 117 -4.19 -11.27 -2.63
C TRP A 117 -2.87 -12.02 -2.64
N TRP A 118 -2.84 -13.25 -3.16
CA TRP A 118 -1.69 -14.16 -3.07
C TRP A 118 -0.45 -13.65 -3.80
N HIS A 119 -0.62 -13.07 -4.99
CA HIS A 119 0.49 -12.50 -5.79
C HIS A 119 0.62 -10.97 -5.65
N GLY A 120 -0.02 -10.41 -4.62
CA GLY A 120 -0.09 -8.98 -4.35
C GLY A 120 0.10 -8.71 -2.87
N MET A 121 -1.00 -8.48 -2.15
CA MET A 121 -0.95 -8.08 -0.73
C MET A 121 -0.24 -9.08 0.19
N TYR A 122 -0.28 -10.37 -0.10
CA TYR A 122 0.46 -11.39 0.65
C TYR A 122 1.97 -11.17 0.53
N GLU A 123 2.48 -10.97 -0.68
CA GLU A 123 3.91 -10.73 -0.93
C GLU A 123 4.32 -9.37 -0.34
N VAL A 124 3.50 -8.31 -0.51
CA VAL A 124 3.72 -6.99 0.11
C VAL A 124 3.93 -7.13 1.61
N ALA A 125 3.03 -7.85 2.29
CA ALA A 125 3.13 -8.07 3.73
C ALA A 125 4.37 -8.90 4.07
N GLN A 126 4.59 -10.03 3.38
CA GLN A 126 5.73 -10.90 3.63
C GLN A 126 7.05 -10.14 3.50
N HIS A 127 7.24 -9.38 2.41
CA HIS A 127 8.45 -8.61 2.19
C HIS A 127 8.60 -7.46 3.17
N THR A 128 7.51 -6.79 3.55
CA THR A 128 7.57 -5.76 4.59
C THR A 128 8.10 -6.34 5.90
N TYR A 129 7.45 -7.36 6.46
CA TYR A 129 7.75 -7.83 7.81
C TYR A 129 8.99 -8.71 7.90
N PHE A 130 9.26 -9.53 6.88
CA PHE A 130 10.32 -10.55 6.94
C PHE A 130 11.57 -10.19 6.14
N LYS A 131 11.54 -9.13 5.33
CA LYS A 131 12.74 -8.64 4.60
C LYS A 131 13.05 -7.20 4.94
N TRP A 132 12.13 -6.28 4.67
CA TRP A 132 12.37 -4.84 4.74
C TRP A 132 12.65 -4.36 6.17
N ILE A 133 11.85 -4.77 7.16
CA ILE A 133 12.08 -4.39 8.55
C ILE A 133 13.44 -4.92 9.08
N PRO A 134 13.81 -6.20 8.88
CA PRO A 134 15.15 -6.67 9.21
C PRO A 134 16.27 -5.87 8.51
N GLU A 135 16.12 -5.62 7.21
CA GLU A 135 17.11 -4.88 6.42
C GLU A 135 17.24 -3.42 6.89
N LEU A 136 16.15 -2.78 7.31
CA LEU A 136 16.15 -1.46 7.97
C LEU A 136 17.08 -1.47 9.19
N LYS A 137 16.93 -2.47 10.06
CA LYS A 137 17.80 -2.58 11.24
C LYS A 137 19.25 -2.83 10.85
N GLU A 138 19.49 -3.70 9.87
CA GLU A 138 20.84 -4.00 9.37
C GLU A 138 21.56 -2.77 8.82
N VAL A 139 20.91 -1.96 7.97
CA VAL A 139 21.54 -0.77 7.37
C VAL A 139 21.87 0.28 8.43
N VAL A 140 21.01 0.44 9.42
CA VAL A 140 21.23 1.37 10.53
C VAL A 140 22.39 0.90 11.41
N ILE A 141 22.38 -0.37 11.85
CA ILE A 141 23.44 -0.95 12.69
C ILE A 141 24.79 -0.92 11.97
N LYS A 142 24.83 -1.23 10.67
CA LYS A 142 26.06 -1.26 9.87
C LYS A 142 26.77 0.10 9.83
N LYS A 143 26.02 1.20 9.87
CA LYS A 143 26.60 2.55 9.77
C LYS A 143 27.25 2.99 11.08
N ASP A 144 26.52 2.92 12.19
CA ASP A 144 26.92 3.54 13.46
C ASP A 144 26.46 2.75 14.71
N GLY A 145 25.81 1.59 14.53
CA GLY A 145 25.27 0.79 15.63
C GLY A 145 24.00 1.37 16.27
N ASN A 146 23.39 2.39 15.68
CA ASN A 146 22.25 3.11 16.26
C ASN A 146 20.91 2.37 16.09
N GLU A 147 20.75 1.21 16.72
CA GLU A 147 19.50 0.44 16.64
C GLU A 147 18.26 1.24 17.08
N GLU A 148 18.44 2.21 17.99
CA GLU A 148 17.37 3.11 18.45
C GLU A 148 16.75 3.92 17.30
N PHE A 149 17.54 4.32 16.29
CA PHE A 149 17.01 5.04 15.14
C PHE A 149 16.07 4.17 14.28
N ALA A 150 16.41 2.91 14.05
CA ALA A 150 15.55 1.99 13.32
C ALA A 150 14.23 1.74 14.07
N VAL A 151 14.29 1.60 15.40
CA VAL A 151 13.11 1.46 16.24
C VAL A 151 12.25 2.73 16.19
N ALA A 152 12.85 3.91 16.32
CA ALA A 152 12.14 5.19 16.27
C ALA A 152 11.38 5.38 14.95
N LEU A 153 11.97 5.00 13.82
CA LEU A 153 11.28 5.04 12.52
C LEU A 153 10.05 4.13 12.49
N LEU A 154 10.16 2.90 13.00
CA LEU A 154 9.00 1.99 13.07
C LEU A 154 7.91 2.53 14.02
N GLU A 155 8.30 3.14 15.14
CA GLU A 155 7.35 3.76 16.06
C GLU A 155 6.68 5.02 15.50
N GLU A 156 7.38 5.80 14.68
CA GLU A 156 6.82 6.99 14.04
C GLU A 156 5.88 6.64 12.88
N TYR A 157 6.28 5.69 12.02
CA TYR A 157 5.60 5.44 10.74
C TYR A 157 4.67 4.23 10.74
N PHE A 158 4.94 3.18 11.53
CA PHE A 158 4.12 1.97 11.54
C PHE A 158 3.20 1.88 12.76
N LYS A 159 3.69 2.20 13.96
CA LYS A 159 2.92 2.04 15.22
C LYS A 159 1.60 2.83 15.26
N PRO A 160 1.45 4.02 14.65
CA PRO A 160 0.17 4.74 14.62
C PRO A 160 -0.89 4.10 13.72
N ILE A 161 -0.53 3.09 12.92
CA ILE A 161 -1.43 2.42 11.99
C ILE A 161 -1.94 1.14 12.66
N ASP A 162 -3.23 1.09 12.98
CA ASP A 162 -3.88 -0.06 13.64
C ASP A 162 -3.55 -1.41 12.98
N GLY A 163 -3.39 -1.41 11.65
CA GLY A 163 -3.03 -2.60 10.87
C GLY A 163 -1.65 -3.21 11.17
N HIS A 164 -0.79 -2.50 11.90
CA HIS A 164 0.53 -2.95 12.35
C HIS A 164 0.59 -3.23 13.86
N ASP A 165 -0.48 -3.01 14.62
CA ASP A 165 -0.48 -3.18 16.09
C ASP A 165 0.04 -4.56 16.53
N TRP A 166 -0.37 -5.61 15.82
CA TRP A 166 0.07 -6.99 16.07
C TRP A 166 1.60 -7.17 16.04
N TYR A 167 2.31 -6.36 15.26
CA TYR A 167 3.78 -6.42 15.15
C TYR A 167 4.45 -5.90 16.42
N PHE A 168 3.85 -4.90 17.07
CA PHE A 168 4.40 -4.27 18.28
C PHE A 168 3.88 -4.91 19.57
N ASN A 169 2.59 -5.24 19.61
CA ASN A 169 1.91 -5.64 20.84
C ASN A 169 1.40 -7.09 20.82
N GLY A 170 1.53 -7.80 19.69
CA GLY A 170 0.87 -9.10 19.51
C GLY A 170 -0.66 -8.96 19.53
N MET A 171 -1.36 -10.06 19.83
CA MET A 171 -2.80 -10.00 20.11
C MET A 171 -3.04 -9.96 21.63
N SER A 172 -3.85 -9.00 22.08
CA SER A 172 -4.32 -8.94 23.46
C SER A 172 -5.24 -10.11 23.80
N LYS A 173 -5.40 -10.43 25.09
CA LYS A 173 -6.34 -11.46 25.54
C LYS A 173 -7.77 -11.14 25.11
N GLU A 174 -8.15 -9.86 25.16
CA GLU A 174 -9.46 -9.37 24.75
C GLU A 174 -9.68 -9.57 23.25
N GLN A 175 -8.67 -9.28 22.41
CA GLN A 175 -8.74 -9.53 20.98
C GLN A 175 -8.87 -11.04 20.67
N LEU A 176 -8.12 -11.89 21.37
CA LEU A 176 -8.23 -13.35 21.23
C LEU A 176 -9.62 -13.85 21.65
N GLU A 177 -10.20 -13.30 22.72
CA GLU A 177 -11.56 -13.63 23.17
C GLU A 177 -12.63 -13.20 22.15
N VAL A 178 -12.48 -12.03 21.53
CA VAL A 178 -13.37 -11.57 20.45
C VAL A 178 -13.30 -12.55 19.27
N VAL A 179 -12.10 -12.95 18.87
CA VAL A 179 -11.90 -13.94 17.80
C VAL A 179 -12.53 -15.28 18.19
N ARG A 180 -12.29 -15.79 19.39
CA ARG A 180 -12.89 -17.04 19.87
C ARG A 180 -14.41 -17.00 19.81
N LYS A 181 -15.04 -15.96 20.37
CA LYS A 181 -16.50 -15.79 20.35
C LYS A 181 -17.05 -15.70 18.93
N GLY A 182 -16.34 -15.00 18.03
CA GLY A 182 -16.71 -14.91 16.62
C GLY A 182 -16.69 -16.27 15.90
N PHE A 183 -15.64 -17.07 16.15
CA PHE A 183 -15.54 -18.44 15.64
C PHE A 183 -16.64 -19.33 16.23
N GLU A 184 -16.86 -19.28 17.54
CA GLU A 184 -17.87 -20.08 18.22
C GLU A 184 -19.29 -19.75 17.77
N ALA A 185 -19.61 -18.47 17.56
CA ALA A 185 -20.90 -18.04 17.05
C ALA A 185 -21.16 -18.52 15.61
N ARG A 186 -20.10 -18.64 14.79
CA ARG A 186 -20.21 -19.03 13.37
C ARG A 186 -20.14 -20.53 13.16
N TYR A 187 -19.32 -21.23 13.94
CA TYR A 187 -18.92 -22.62 13.70
C TYR A 187 -19.20 -23.57 14.88
N GLY A 188 -19.71 -23.06 16.00
CA GLY A 188 -20.03 -23.84 17.20
C GLY A 188 -18.95 -23.80 18.28
N GLU A 189 -19.32 -24.19 19.50
CA GLU A 189 -18.43 -24.21 20.67
C GLU A 189 -17.17 -25.06 20.43
N GLY A 190 -16.00 -24.55 20.84
CA GLY A 190 -14.71 -25.24 20.65
C GLY A 190 -14.19 -25.27 19.21
N SER A 191 -14.76 -24.46 18.31
CA SER A 191 -14.33 -24.38 16.91
C SER A 191 -12.96 -23.69 16.70
N LEU A 192 -12.53 -22.86 17.66
CA LEU A 192 -11.17 -22.32 17.69
C LEU A 192 -10.32 -23.21 18.62
N LYS A 193 -9.43 -24.02 18.03
CA LYS A 193 -8.51 -24.93 18.75
C LYS A 193 -7.14 -24.31 18.98
#